data_AF-A0A6V7KRI4-F1
#
_entry.id   AF-A0A6V7KRI4-F1
#
_cell.length_a   1.000
_cell.length_b   1.000
_cell.length_c   1.000
_cell.angle_alpha   90.00
_cell.angle_beta   90.00
_cell.angle_gamma   90.00
#
_symmetry.space_group_name_H-M   'P 1'
#
loop_
_entity.id
_entity.type
_entity.pdbx_description
1 polymer ?
#
loop_
_entity_poly.entity_id
_entity_poly.type
_entity_poly.pdbx_seq_one_letter_code
_entity_poly.pdbx_strand_id
1 'polypeptide(L)' 'GITETEIKEDDTREIQESEDEISNVFGLYFSEDNRSQRKPNICTHLGLAVEETREGSSLQALWELLPTS' A
#
# COMPACT_ATOMS: atom_id res chain seq x y z
N GLY A 1 19.16 6.47 -63.18
CA GLY A 1 18.10 6.06 -62.25
C GLY A 1 18.35 6.77 -60.95
N ILE A 2 17.34 7.42 -60.40
CA ILE A 2 17.40 8.04 -59.08
C ILE A 2 17.54 6.93 -58.04
N THR A 3 18.62 6.97 -57.24
CA THR A 3 18.84 6.05 -56.14
C THR A 3 18.01 6.51 -54.95
N GLU A 4 16.98 5.73 -54.61
CA GLU A 4 16.19 5.93 -53.40
C GLU A 4 17.09 5.76 -52.18
N THR A 5 17.05 6.72 -51.27
CA THR A 5 17.83 6.71 -50.04
C THR A 5 17.11 5.79 -49.05
N GLU A 6 17.72 4.65 -48.74
CA GLU A 6 17.18 3.68 -47.79
C GLU A 6 17.10 4.33 -46.39
N ILE A 7 15.87 4.65 -45.96
CA ILE A 7 15.60 5.16 -44.62
C ILE A 7 15.77 3.97 -43.66
N LYS A 8 16.89 3.94 -42.93
CA LYS A 8 17.04 2.99 -41.82
C LYS A 8 16.05 3.39 -40.74
N GLU A 9 15.06 2.54 -40.51
CA GLU A 9 14.20 2.61 -39.33
C GLU A 9 15.10 2.60 -38.10
N ASP A 10 14.97 3.63 -37.26
CA ASP A 10 15.66 3.72 -35.99
C ASP A 10 15.11 2.59 -35.09
N ASP A 11 15.98 1.68 -34.62
CA ASP A 11 15.64 0.56 -33.71
C ASP A 11 15.29 1.15 -32.33
N THR A 12 14.14 1.81 -32.28
CA THR A 12 13.58 2.40 -31.07
C THR A 12 12.93 1.27 -30.28
N ARG A 13 13.66 0.77 -29.29
CA ARG A 13 13.15 -0.23 -28.35
C ARG A 13 12.39 0.47 -27.25
N GLU A 14 11.15 0.07 -27.03
CA GLU A 14 10.38 0.45 -25.85
C GLU A 14 11.06 -0.15 -24.61
N ILE A 15 11.61 0.71 -23.75
CA ILE A 15 12.16 0.30 -22.46
C ILE A 15 10.95 0.17 -21.53
N GLN A 16 10.55 -1.06 -21.22
CA GLN A 16 9.62 -1.30 -20.12
C GLN A 16 10.40 -1.08 -18.80
N GLU A 17 10.01 -0.04 -18.05
CA GLU A 17 10.48 0.14 -16.68
C GLU A 17 10.19 -1.15 -15.89
N SER A 18 11.18 -1.67 -15.17
CA SER A 18 10.99 -2.88 -14.37
C SER A 18 9.86 -2.66 -13.36
N GLU A 19 8.89 -3.56 -13.30
CA GLU A 19 7.72 -3.50 -12.40
C GLU A 19 8.11 -3.27 -10.92
N ASP A 20 9.34 -3.60 -10.53
CA ASP A 20 9.89 -3.42 -9.20
C ASP A 20 10.03 -1.95 -8.75
N GLU A 21 10.24 -1.00 -9.67
CA GLU A 21 10.42 0.42 -9.31
C GLU A 21 9.09 1.13 -9.01
N ILE A 22 7.99 0.69 -9.63
CA ILE A 22 6.64 1.25 -9.41
C ILE A 22 6.03 0.74 -8.07
N SER A 23 6.46 -0.43 -7.61
CA SER A 23 5.84 -1.15 -6.49
C SER A 23 5.90 -0.41 -5.14
N ASN A 24 6.96 0.35 -4.86
CA ASN A 24 7.14 1.02 -3.56
C ASN A 24 6.67 2.49 -3.52
N VAL A 25 6.38 3.09 -4.68
CA VAL A 25 5.99 4.52 -4.76
C VAL A 25 4.61 4.76 -4.15
N PHE A 26 3.67 3.83 -4.34
CA PHE A 26 2.34 3.92 -3.73
C PHE A 26 2.38 4.00 -2.20
N GLY A 27 3.36 3.34 -1.58
CA GLY A 27 3.62 3.37 -0.14
C GLY A 27 3.75 4.79 0.43
N LEU A 28 4.34 5.70 -0.36
CA LEU A 28 4.61 7.09 0.06
C LEU A 28 3.34 7.95 0.12
N TYR A 29 2.25 7.52 -0.52
CA TYR A 29 1.00 8.27 -0.63
C TYR A 29 -0.12 7.73 0.27
N PHE A 30 0.09 6.62 0.98
CA PHE A 30 -0.90 6.16 1.93
C PHE A 30 -0.89 7.03 3.18
N SER A 31 -2.08 7.45 3.62
CA SER A 31 -2.26 8.17 4.88
C SER A 31 -1.95 7.31 6.11
N GLU A 32 -2.03 5.99 5.95
CA GLU A 32 -1.70 4.97 6.95
C GLU A 32 -0.95 3.82 6.28
N ASP A 33 -0.12 3.10 7.03
CA ASP A 33 0.63 1.94 6.52
C ASP A 33 -0.39 0.89 6.02
N ASN A 34 -0.42 0.67 4.72
CA ASN A 34 -1.53 0.07 3.96
C ASN A 34 -1.73 -1.42 4.26
N ARG A 35 -2.23 -1.71 5.45
CA ARG A 35 -2.51 -3.06 5.93
C ARG A 35 -4.00 -3.26 5.97
N SER A 36 -4.43 -4.35 5.37
CA SER A 36 -5.82 -4.77 5.28
C SER A 36 -6.57 -4.53 6.58
N GLN A 37 -7.68 -3.80 6.49
CA GLN A 37 -8.60 -3.63 7.62
C GLN A 37 -9.01 -5.01 8.13
N ARG A 38 -8.81 -5.26 9.43
CA ARG A 38 -9.24 -6.49 10.08
C ARG A 38 -10.76 -6.50 10.22
N LYS A 39 -11.29 -7.66 10.59
CA LYS A 39 -12.71 -7.89 10.62
C LYS A 39 -13.40 -6.92 11.61
N PRO A 40 -14.53 -6.31 11.23
CA PRO A 40 -15.34 -5.56 12.19
C PRO A 40 -15.95 -6.49 13.24
N ASN A 41 -15.96 -6.06 14.49
CA ASN A 41 -16.54 -6.74 15.63
C ASN A 41 -17.33 -5.74 16.50
N ILE A 42 -18.41 -6.19 17.14
CA ILE A 42 -19.14 -5.37 18.10
C ILE A 42 -18.35 -5.33 19.40
N CYS A 43 -17.83 -4.15 19.75
CA CYS A 43 -17.27 -3.88 21.06
C CYS A 43 -18.41 -3.51 22.02
N THR A 44 -18.76 -4.43 22.91
CA THR A 44 -19.80 -4.22 23.92
C THR A 44 -19.43 -3.13 24.92
N HIS A 45 -18.14 -2.95 25.22
CA HIS A 45 -17.66 -1.90 26.12
C HIS A 45 -17.92 -0.49 25.58
N LEU A 46 -17.74 -0.30 24.27
CA LEU A 46 -17.97 0.99 23.61
C LEU A 46 -19.40 1.11 23.04
N GLY A 47 -20.12 0.00 22.89
CA GLY A 47 -21.42 -0.04 22.21
C GLY A 47 -21.32 0.23 20.71
N LEU A 48 -20.14 0.01 20.10
CA LEU A 48 -19.84 0.35 18.70
C LEU A 48 -19.27 -0.85 17.96
N ALA A 49 -19.45 -0.86 16.63
CA ALA A 49 -18.68 -1.72 15.74
C ALA A 49 -17.26 -1.13 15.61
N VAL A 50 -16.25 -1.92 15.95
CA VAL A 50 -14.83 -1.56 15.86
C VAL A 50 -14.08 -2.63 15.09
N GLU A 51 -12.92 -2.28 14.54
CA GLU A 51 -12.00 -3.29 14.00
C GLU A 51 -11.52 -4.23 15.12
N GLU A 52 -11.38 -5.52 14.82
CA GLU A 52 -10.78 -6.49 15.73
C GLU A 52 -9.38 -6.04 16.20
N THR A 53 -9.08 -6.18 17.50
CA THR A 53 -7.77 -5.79 18.06
C THR A 53 -6.66 -6.75 17.63
N ARG A 54 -5.40 -6.31 17.69
CA ARG A 54 -4.28 -7.19 17.34
C ARG A 54 -4.11 -8.22 18.45
N GLU A 55 -3.58 -9.39 18.09
CA GLU A 55 -3.23 -10.40 19.08
C GLU A 55 -2.30 -9.80 20.15
N GLY A 56 -2.60 -10.07 21.42
CA GLY A 56 -1.87 -9.52 22.56
C GLY A 56 -2.19 -8.05 22.91
N SER A 57 -3.16 -7.42 22.24
CA SER A 57 -3.61 -6.05 22.52
C SER A 57 -5.07 -6.01 22.97
N SER A 58 -5.44 -4.95 23.70
CA SER A 58 -6.82 -4.66 24.12
C SER A 58 -7.15 -3.18 23.84
N LEU A 59 -8.42 -2.85 23.69
CA LEU A 59 -8.84 -1.45 23.48
C LEU A 59 -8.41 -0.54 24.63
N GLN A 60 -8.42 -1.05 25.86
CA GLN A 60 -7.94 -0.32 27.03
C GLN A 60 -6.44 -0.03 26.90
N ALA A 61 -5.62 -1.03 26.56
CA ALA A 61 -4.18 -0.84 26.38
C ALA A 61 -3.85 0.11 25.22
N LEU A 62 -4.71 0.19 24.20
CA LEU A 62 -4.57 1.16 23.10
C LEU A 62 -4.97 2.58 23.51
N TRP A 63 -5.85 2.72 24.50
CA TRP A 63 -6.36 4.02 24.96
C TRP A 63 -5.49 4.64 26.06
N GLU A 64 -4.95 3.81 26.94
CA GLU A 64 -4.10 4.23 28.04
C GLU A 64 -2.74 4.73 27.53
N LEU A 65 -2.33 5.90 28.00
CA LEU A 65 -1.01 6.45 27.68
C LEU A 65 0.12 5.73 28.45
N LEU A 66 -0.18 5.24 29.65
CA LEU A 66 0.77 4.56 30.54
C LEU A 66 0.36 3.10 30.73
N PRO A 67 1.31 2.16 30.82
CA PRO A 67 0.98 0.76 31.09
C PRO A 67 0.30 0.61 32.45
N THR A 68 -0.79 -0.15 32.49
CA THR A 68 -1.37 -0.64 33.74
C THR A 68 -0.50 -1.77 34.30
N SER A 69 -0.11 -1.63 35.57
CA SER A 69 0.84 -2.51 36.28
C SER A 69 0.26 -3.89 36.62
#